data_AF-A0A662JG22-F1
#
_entry.id   AF-A0A662JG22-F1
#
_cell.length_a   1.000
_cell.length_b   1.000
_cell.length_c   1.000
_cell.angle_alpha   90.00
_cell.angle_beta   90.00
_cell.angle_gamma   90.00
#
_symmetry.space_group_name_H-M   'P 1'
#
loop_
_entity.id
_entity.type
_entity.pdbx_description
1 polymer ?
#
loop_
_entity_poly.entity_id
_entity_poly.type
_entity_poly.pdbx_seq_one_letter_code
_entity_poly.pdbx_strand_id
1 'polypeptide(L)'
;VPSVIFLADKFCKYIDGFSIGSNDLTQLILGVDRDSEILPKLDPRYFDERDPAVLRAISRLIRVAHKHGVTVSICGQGPSYFEDFVEWLVRQGIDSVSVNPDAVVRVRKVVAHVEKRILLEEAIKSRRKFTSR
;
A
#
# COMPACT_ATOMS: atom_id res chain seq x y z
N VAL A 1 -4.09 12.59 -5.36
CA VAL A 1 -5.47 13.11 -5.11
C VAL A 1 -6.51 11.99 -5.27
N PRO A 2 -7.59 11.93 -4.46
CA PRO A 2 -8.56 10.82 -4.46
C PRO A 2 -9.32 10.60 -5.78
N SER A 3 -9.61 11.67 -6.53
CA SER A 3 -10.33 11.59 -7.82
C SER A 3 -9.65 10.64 -8.82
N VAL A 4 -8.31 10.60 -8.85
CA VAL A 4 -7.54 9.72 -9.72
C VAL A 4 -7.77 8.24 -9.38
N ILE A 5 -7.94 7.90 -8.11
CA ILE A 5 -8.23 6.53 -7.67
C ILE A 5 -9.62 6.09 -8.15
N PHE A 6 -10.60 6.99 -8.11
CA PHE A 6 -11.95 6.68 -8.57
C PHE A 6 -12.02 6.50 -10.08
N LEU A 7 -11.20 7.24 -10.84
CA LEU A 7 -11.13 7.24 -12.29
C LEU A 7 -9.92 6.45 -12.84
N ALA A 8 -9.31 5.57 -12.05
CA ALA A 8 -8.08 4.89 -12.42
C ALA A 8 -8.21 4.14 -13.76
N ASP A 9 -9.37 3.57 -14.07
CA ASP A 9 -9.66 2.90 -15.36
C ASP A 9 -9.52 3.84 -16.58
N LYS A 10 -9.80 5.13 -16.41
CA LYS A 10 -9.63 6.13 -17.46
C LYS A 10 -8.17 6.49 -17.64
N PHE A 11 -7.45 6.67 -16.54
CA PHE A 11 -6.03 7.04 -16.57
C PHE A 11 -5.14 5.92 -17.09
N CYS A 12 -5.47 4.65 -16.82
CA CYS A 12 -4.70 3.50 -17.28
C CYS A 12 -4.48 3.45 -18.80
N LYS A 13 -5.28 4.17 -19.60
CA LYS A 13 -5.13 4.24 -21.06
C LYS A 13 -3.97 5.12 -21.52
N TYR A 14 -3.39 5.91 -20.62
CA TYR A 14 -2.46 7.00 -20.96
C TYR A 14 -1.13 6.92 -20.19
N ILE A 15 -0.98 5.95 -19.27
CA ILE A 15 0.17 5.86 -18.38
C ILE A 15 0.61 4.40 -18.19
N ASP A 16 1.89 4.21 -17.87
CA ASP A 16 2.50 2.89 -17.62
C ASP A 16 2.49 2.49 -16.14
N GLY A 17 2.29 3.46 -15.24
CA GLY A 17 2.29 3.22 -13.81
C GLY A 17 1.71 4.36 -12.98
N PHE A 18 1.26 4.01 -11.79
CA PHE A 18 0.91 4.95 -10.73
C PHE A 18 2.01 5.02 -9.67
N SER A 19 2.17 6.18 -9.06
CA SER A 19 2.94 6.36 -7.83
C SER A 19 2.08 7.02 -6.78
N ILE A 20 1.81 6.30 -5.70
CA ILE A 20 0.98 6.76 -4.59
C ILE A 20 1.85 7.58 -3.64
N GLY A 21 1.57 8.88 -3.53
CA GLY A 21 2.06 9.69 -2.41
C GLY A 21 1.22 9.40 -1.16
N SER A 22 1.71 8.52 -0.28
CA SER A 22 0.98 8.04 0.90
C SER A 22 0.53 9.18 1.82
N ASN A 23 1.39 10.18 2.04
CA ASN A 23 1.07 11.29 2.92
C ASN A 23 -0.08 12.15 2.38
N ASP A 24 0.04 12.65 1.14
CA ASP A 24 -0.97 13.52 0.53
C ASP A 24 -2.28 12.76 0.30
N LEU A 25 -2.19 11.47 -0.03
CA LEU A 25 -3.37 10.62 -0.14
C LEU A 25 -4.11 10.55 1.21
N THR A 26 -3.38 10.32 2.30
CA THR A 26 -3.95 10.25 3.65
C THR A 26 -4.61 11.56 4.03
N GLN A 27 -3.91 12.69 3.81
CA GLN A 27 -4.43 14.03 4.09
C GLN A 27 -5.77 14.29 3.38
N LEU A 28 -5.84 13.96 2.09
CA LEU A 28 -7.03 14.23 1.26
C LEU A 28 -8.16 13.22 1.49
N ILE A 29 -7.85 11.98 1.87
CA ILE A 29 -8.87 10.96 2.18
C ILE A 29 -9.51 11.23 3.54
N LEU A 30 -8.71 11.61 4.54
CA LEU A 30 -9.20 11.88 5.90
C LEU A 30 -9.72 13.30 6.08
N GLY A 31 -9.43 14.21 5.16
CA GLY A 31 -9.87 15.60 5.24
C GLY A 31 -9.17 16.36 6.37
N VAL A 32 -7.91 16.03 6.63
CA VAL A 32 -7.10 16.60 7.71
C VAL A 32 -5.98 17.46 7.15
N ASP A 33 -5.29 18.21 8.00
CA ASP A 33 -4.02 18.86 7.67
C ASP A 33 -2.93 18.27 8.57
N ARG A 34 -1.95 17.59 7.97
CA ARG A 34 -0.87 16.92 8.72
C ARG A 34 0.06 17.90 9.42
N ASP A 35 0.08 19.16 8.96
CA ASP A 35 0.92 20.22 9.52
C ASP A 35 0.15 21.04 10.58
N SER A 36 -1.05 20.59 10.96
CA SER A 36 -1.85 21.22 12.00
C SER A 36 -1.21 21.10 13.38
N GLU A 37 -1.06 22.23 14.08
CA GLU A 37 -0.64 22.25 15.49
C GLU A 37 -1.77 21.91 16.48
N ILE A 38 -3.00 21.80 15.99
CA ILE A 38 -4.21 21.61 16.80
C ILE A 38 -4.65 20.14 16.78
N LEU A 39 -4.75 19.53 15.60
CA LEU A 39 -5.27 18.17 15.44
C LEU A 39 -4.51 17.10 16.25
N PRO A 40 -3.16 17.11 16.34
CA PRO A 40 -2.43 16.15 17.16
C PRO A 40 -2.78 16.21 18.65
N LYS A 41 -3.23 17.38 19.15
CA LYS A 41 -3.64 17.58 20.55
C LYS A 41 -5.05 17.05 20.81
N LEU A 42 -5.87 16.91 19.76
CA LEU A 42 -7.25 16.43 19.86
C LEU A 42 -7.33 14.91 19.69
N ASP A 43 -6.68 14.35 18.67
CA ASP A 43 -6.52 12.90 18.52
C ASP A 43 -5.10 12.62 17.98
N PRO A 44 -4.23 11.91 18.71
CA PRO A 44 -2.90 11.56 18.21
C PRO A 44 -2.93 10.66 16.97
N ARG A 45 -4.09 10.09 16.61
CA ARG A 45 -4.29 9.24 15.42
C ARG A 45 -4.98 9.97 14.27
N TYR A 46 -5.12 11.29 14.35
CA TYR A 46 -5.77 12.10 13.30
C TYR A 46 -5.16 11.88 11.90
N PHE A 47 -3.87 11.50 11.86
CA PHE A 47 -3.13 11.17 10.65
C PHE A 47 -2.48 9.79 10.79
N ASP A 48 -3.15 8.75 10.28
CA ASP A 48 -2.56 7.41 10.15
C ASP A 48 -2.76 6.92 8.70
N GLU A 49 -1.65 6.65 8.02
CA GLU A 49 -1.65 6.16 6.64
C GLU A 49 -2.21 4.73 6.52
N ARG A 50 -2.41 4.05 7.66
CA ARG A 50 -3.05 2.73 7.78
C ARG A 50 -4.54 2.83 8.08
N ASP A 51 -5.12 4.03 8.07
CA ASP A 51 -6.56 4.19 8.24
C ASP A 51 -7.33 3.34 7.21
N PRO A 52 -8.43 2.65 7.60
CA PRO A 52 -9.18 1.79 6.71
C PRO A 52 -9.65 2.47 5.41
N ALA A 53 -9.95 3.78 5.42
CA ALA A 53 -10.33 4.53 4.22
C ALA A 53 -9.14 4.67 3.26
N VAL A 54 -7.95 4.95 3.79
CA VAL A 54 -6.71 5.06 3.01
C VAL A 54 -6.32 3.69 2.44
N LEU A 55 -6.35 2.64 3.25
CA LEU A 55 -6.07 1.27 2.81
C LEU A 55 -7.05 0.81 1.72
N ARG A 56 -8.35 1.14 1.83
CA ARG A 56 -9.33 0.85 0.77
C ARG A 56 -9.05 1.61 -0.52
N ALA A 57 -8.63 2.86 -0.42
CA ALA A 57 -8.27 3.67 -1.58
C ALA A 57 -7.04 3.08 -2.32
N ILE A 58 -6.00 2.72 -1.58
CA ILE A 58 -4.80 2.06 -2.12
C ILE A 58 -5.15 0.71 -2.76
N SER A 59 -5.88 -0.16 -2.04
CA SER A 59 -6.31 -1.48 -2.55
C SER A 59 -7.16 -1.37 -3.82
N ARG A 60 -8.04 -0.37 -3.90
CA ARG A 60 -8.82 -0.08 -5.11
C ARG A 60 -7.91 0.28 -6.28
N LEU A 61 -6.95 1.19 -6.07
CA LEU A 61 -6.06 1.63 -7.14
C LEU A 61 -5.22 0.47 -7.67
N ILE A 62 -4.55 -0.30 -6.79
CA ILE A 62 -3.76 -1.48 -7.17
C ILE A 62 -4.59 -2.43 -8.03
N ARG A 63 -5.79 -2.80 -7.56
CA ARG A 63 -6.68 -3.72 -8.26
C ARG A 63 -7.11 -3.20 -9.64
N VAL A 64 -7.42 -1.92 -9.77
CA VAL A 64 -7.88 -1.35 -11.05
C VAL A 64 -6.72 -1.22 -12.02
N ALA A 65 -5.55 -0.77 -11.56
CA ALA A 65 -4.34 -0.63 -12.38
C ALA A 65 -3.89 -1.99 -12.93
N HIS A 66 -3.80 -3.01 -12.07
CA HIS A 66 -3.41 -4.36 -12.46
C HIS A 66 -4.36 -5.00 -13.47
N LYS A 67 -5.68 -4.73 -13.36
CA LYS A 67 -6.66 -5.18 -14.38
C LYS A 67 -6.37 -4.61 -15.78
N HIS A 68 -5.64 -3.50 -15.87
CA HIS A 68 -5.25 -2.87 -17.12
C HIS A 68 -3.77 -3.07 -17.44
N GLY A 69 -3.05 -3.91 -16.70
CA GLY A 69 -1.61 -4.15 -16.90
C GLY A 69 -0.72 -2.98 -16.51
N VAL A 70 -1.23 -2.04 -15.70
CA VAL A 70 -0.50 -0.85 -15.24
C VAL A 70 0.07 -1.11 -13.85
N THR A 71 1.33 -0.73 -13.64
CA THR A 71 2.03 -0.94 -12.35
C THR A 71 1.63 0.09 -11.30
N VAL A 72 1.80 -0.24 -10.02
CA VAL A 72 1.56 0.67 -8.90
C VAL A 72 2.73 0.63 -7.92
N SER A 73 3.28 1.81 -7.69
CA SER A 73 4.28 2.08 -6.66
C SER A 73 3.71 2.94 -5.54
N ILE A 74 4.37 2.95 -4.39
CA ILE A 74 4.05 3.86 -3.28
C ILE A 74 5.31 4.51 -2.75
N CYS A 75 5.23 5.81 -2.45
CA CYS A 75 6.27 6.60 -1.80
C CYS A 75 5.69 7.35 -0.60
N GLY A 76 6.58 7.97 0.17
CA GLY A 76 6.26 8.71 1.38
C GLY A 76 6.72 7.97 2.64
N GLN A 77 6.25 8.44 3.79
CA GLN A 77 6.84 8.09 5.07
C GLN A 77 6.34 6.76 5.63
N GLY A 78 5.06 6.41 5.44
CA GLY A 78 4.47 5.20 6.02
C GLY A 78 5.21 3.91 5.68
N PRO A 79 5.56 3.64 4.40
CA PRO A 79 6.31 2.44 4.06
C PRO A 79 7.74 2.41 4.66
N SER A 80 8.28 3.56 5.05
CA SER A 80 9.54 3.64 5.77
C SER A 80 9.38 3.35 7.26
N TYR A 81 8.24 3.67 7.87
CA TYR A 81 8.03 3.59 9.32
C TYR A 81 7.26 2.35 9.80
N PHE A 82 6.38 1.80 8.97
CA PHE A 82 5.40 0.79 9.40
C PHE A 82 5.63 -0.54 8.67
N GLU A 83 6.21 -1.53 9.35
CA GLU A 83 6.46 -2.86 8.77
C GLU A 83 5.17 -3.63 8.45
N ASP A 84 4.14 -3.47 9.29
CA ASP A 84 2.79 -4.00 9.08
C ASP A 84 2.14 -3.43 7.81
N PHE A 85 2.39 -2.15 7.53
CA PHE A 85 1.93 -1.52 6.29
C PHE A 85 2.66 -2.08 5.06
N VAL A 86 3.98 -2.29 5.14
CA VAL A 86 4.75 -2.96 4.07
C VAL A 86 4.26 -4.39 3.84
N GLU A 87 4.05 -5.18 4.89
CA GLU A 87 3.47 -6.53 4.76
C GLU A 87 2.10 -6.48 4.07
N TRP A 88 1.24 -5.56 4.49
CA TRP A 88 -0.07 -5.39 3.89
C TRP A 88 0.03 -5.01 2.40
N LEU A 89 0.91 -4.08 2.04
CA LEU A 89 1.15 -3.65 0.65
C LEU A 89 1.61 -4.81 -0.24
N VAL A 90 2.58 -5.61 0.23
CA VAL A 90 3.04 -6.81 -0.49
C VAL A 90 1.89 -7.79 -0.71
N ARG A 91 1.05 -8.02 0.32
CA ARG A 91 -0.15 -8.87 0.20
C ARG A 91 -1.23 -8.30 -0.71
N GLN A 92 -1.31 -6.97 -0.87
CA GLN A 92 -2.18 -6.34 -1.87
C GLN A 92 -1.62 -6.45 -3.29
N GLY A 93 -0.35 -6.80 -3.45
CA GLY A 93 0.33 -6.89 -4.74
C GLY A 93 0.93 -5.56 -5.19
N ILE A 94 1.44 -4.71 -4.29
CA ILE A 94 2.20 -3.53 -4.74
C ILE A 94 3.40 -3.95 -5.61
N ASP A 95 3.70 -3.22 -6.68
CA ASP A 95 4.81 -3.56 -7.58
C ASP A 95 6.15 -3.02 -7.08
N SER A 96 6.14 -1.87 -6.39
CA SER A 96 7.33 -1.33 -5.76
C SER A 96 7.03 -0.39 -4.60
N VAL A 97 7.98 -0.29 -3.68
CA VAL A 97 7.92 0.58 -2.50
C VAL A 97 9.16 1.45 -2.47
N SER A 98 8.98 2.77 -2.47
CA SER A 98 10.05 3.76 -2.29
C SER A 98 10.10 4.19 -0.82
N VAL A 99 11.29 4.10 -0.22
CA VAL A 99 11.51 4.36 1.21
C VAL A 99 12.75 5.23 1.42
N ASN A 100 12.85 5.83 2.61
CA ASN A 100 14.02 6.60 2.99
C ASN A 100 15.29 5.71 2.98
N PRO A 101 16.47 6.28 2.65
CA PRO A 101 17.71 5.51 2.54
C PRO A 101 18.06 4.65 3.77
N ASP A 102 17.78 5.15 4.97
CA ASP A 102 18.00 4.46 6.25
C ASP A 102 17.05 3.26 6.46
N ALA A 103 15.88 3.27 5.81
CA ALA A 103 14.88 2.22 5.89
C ALA A 103 15.08 1.09 4.86
N VAL A 104 15.83 1.33 3.77
CA VAL A 104 15.95 0.41 2.62
C VAL A 104 16.30 -1.03 3.04
N VAL A 105 17.31 -1.19 3.89
CA VAL A 105 17.79 -2.53 4.30
C VAL A 105 16.73 -3.28 5.12
N ARG A 106 16.07 -2.57 6.05
CA ARG A 106 15.01 -3.15 6.90
C ARG A 106 13.81 -3.55 6.04
N VAL A 107 13.31 -2.61 5.22
CA VAL A 107 12.13 -2.83 4.37
C VAL A 107 12.36 -3.95 3.37
N ARG A 108 13.54 -4.01 2.73
CA ARG A 108 13.89 -5.12 1.83
C ARG A 108 13.86 -6.48 2.54
N LYS A 109 14.29 -6.55 3.81
CA LYS A 109 14.17 -7.77 4.60
C LYS A 109 12.70 -8.10 4.86
N VAL A 110 11.88 -7.13 5.28
CA VAL A 110 10.43 -7.33 5.51
C VAL A 110 9.76 -7.90 4.26
N VAL A 111 9.96 -7.27 3.10
CA VAL A 111 9.43 -7.74 1.81
C VAL A 111 9.82 -9.19 1.54
N ALA A 112 11.11 -9.53 1.62
CA ALA A 112 11.59 -10.88 1.39
C ALA A 112 10.99 -11.92 2.35
N HIS A 113 10.78 -11.56 3.62
CA HIS A 113 10.15 -12.45 4.60
C HIS A 113 8.66 -12.67 4.29
N VAL A 114 7.95 -11.61 3.88
CA VAL A 114 6.52 -11.68 3.54
C VAL A 114 6.31 -12.49 2.26
N GLU A 115 7.11 -12.25 1.22
CA GLU A 115 7.08 -13.05 -0.03
C GLU A 115 7.32 -14.54 0.26
N LYS A 116 8.33 -14.85 1.09
CA LYS A 116 8.60 -16.23 1.52
C LYS A 116 7.41 -16.84 2.26
N ARG A 117 6.75 -16.08 3.15
CA ARG A 117 5.55 -16.55 3.86
C ARG A 117 4.40 -16.84 2.91
N ILE A 118 4.15 -15.98 1.92
CA ILE A 118 3.11 -16.18 0.89
C ILE A 118 3.36 -17.49 0.13
N LEU A 119 4.59 -17.71 -0.34
CA LEU A 119 4.96 -18.94 -1.05
C LEU A 119 4.76 -20.20 -0.19
N LEU A 120 5.12 -20.14 1.10
CA LEU A 120 4.90 -21.26 2.04
C LEU A 120 3.41 -21.51 2.30
N GLU A 121 2.61 -20.45 2.48
CA GLU A 121 1.16 -20.53 2.65
C GLU A 121 0.50 -21.21 1.42
N GLU A 122 0.94 -20.89 0.21
CA GLU A 122 0.48 -21.51 -1.04
C GLU A 122 0.88 -22.97 -1.17
N ALA A 123 2.13 -23.31 -0.84
CA ALA A 123 2.62 -24.69 -0.85
C ALA A 123 1.82 -25.58 0.13
N ILE A 124 1.55 -25.08 1.34
CA ILE A 124 0.75 -25.78 2.35
C ILE A 124 -0.69 -25.97 1.87
N LYS A 125 -1.32 -24.94 1.29
CA LYS A 125 -2.68 -25.03 0.73
C LYS A 125 -2.76 -26.08 -0.38
N SER A 126 -1.77 -26.13 -1.27
CA SER A 126 -1.69 -27.11 -2.36
C SER A 126 -1.54 -28.53 -1.83
N ARG A 127 -0.69 -28.76 -0.81
CA ARG A 127 -0.52 -30.08 -0.18
C ARG A 127 -1.81 -30.58 0.47
N ARG A 128 -2.54 -29.71 1.19
CA ARG A 128 -3.82 -30.07 1.83
C ARG A 128 -4.89 -30.51 0.83
N LYS A 129 -4.99 -29.83 -0.32
CA LYS A 129 -5.92 -30.20 -1.41
C LYS A 129 -5.61 -31.57 -2.01
N PHE A 130 -4.34 -31.97 -2.03
CA PHE A 130 -3.92 -33.26 -2.55
C PHE A 130 -4.24 -34.40 -1.58
N THR A 131 -4.06 -34.19 -0.27
CA THR A 131 -4.35 -35.19 0.77
C THR A 131 -5.83 -35.36 1.10
N SER A 132 -6.70 -34.45 0.64
CA SER A 132 -8.15 -34.50 0.85
C SER A 132 -8.93 -35.07 -0.35
N ARG A 133 -8.23 -35.67 -1.32
CA ARG A 133 -8.77 -36.46 -2.44
C ARG A 133 -8.34 -37.90 -2.26
#